data_AF-A0AAV5EC81-F1
#
_entry.id   AF-A0AAV5EC81-F1
#
_cell.length_a   1.000
_cell.length_b   1.000
_cell.length_c   1.000
_cell.angle_alpha   90.00
_cell.angle_beta   90.00
_cell.angle_gamma   90.00
#
_symmetry.space_group_name_H-M   'P 1'
#
loop_
_entity.id
_entity.type
_entity.pdbx_description
1 polymer ?
#
loop_
_entity_poly.entity_id
_entity_poly.type
_entity_poly.pdbx_seq_one_letter_code
_entity_poly.pdbx_strand_id
1 'polypeptide(L)'
;MRLEGSEVRHKDQDKGRIYVFYFVDRQKALSGVVPAIEKARLYRGKGGEIMRSAVSRFISCISMAGISLNEKTKKSLLETLNENLRHPNSQIQCDAVDALKHFIPTYLVSSGEKIANDIISKYLALLDDPNVAARRGAALALGILPYKFLILKWMPVMTKLCSSCTIEDKPDDPDVETRDLIAGIAKQAVEKIDKLREIAVKTLQRILYNQEQFIPFIPHRELLEEIVPNSSELKWAVPAVLYPRLVKLLQVSCYRKPVLAGLVISTGDLLESLKKASTSALVGYLQDSDINISCEGKNKEYLLSCDFLWVLERYQKCDRVITPTLKVVKFILVAVDVIHLLLLFQSDRGLVLQTIEALFSKKIFLKEGYSEFCSRLIDSVVSELKGSKDFTKLCTGISLLGYISSQLEGTCIKAFSQLVTFLGHRYPKIRKASADQVYLVLLQNNDLIPLENLDKAQEVLSETCWEGDVEEARRKRAELNELAGFSVTTSQKSENQETRRKAGTQSVVSTDENTSYSSLVDFSGY
;
A
#
# COMPACT_ATOMS: atom_id res chain seq x y z
N MET A 1 42.19 22.66 26.43
CA MET A 1 42.21 23.86 27.28
C MET A 1 42.04 23.40 28.73
N ARG A 2 43.11 23.47 29.52
CA ARG A 2 43.09 23.26 30.97
C ARG A 2 42.37 24.45 31.60
N LEU A 3 41.46 24.19 32.54
CA LEU A 3 40.97 25.22 33.46
C LEU A 3 41.50 24.85 34.84
N GLU A 4 42.53 25.58 35.25
CA GLU A 4 42.88 25.75 36.66
C GLU A 4 41.88 26.72 37.29
N GLY A 5 41.51 26.46 38.55
CA GLY A 5 40.58 27.28 39.30
C GLY A 5 40.47 26.81 40.75
N SER A 6 41.44 27.25 41.55
CA SER A 6 41.30 27.77 42.92
C SER A 6 40.60 26.92 43.99
N GLU A 7 41.37 26.58 45.03
CA GLU A 7 40.92 26.03 46.31
C GLU A 7 39.82 26.87 46.97
N VAL A 8 38.69 26.23 47.28
CA VAL A 8 37.83 26.59 48.43
C VAL A 8 37.57 25.31 49.21
N ARG A 9 38.22 25.18 50.37
CA ARG A 9 38.13 24.01 51.25
C ARG A 9 36.90 24.13 52.16
N HIS A 10 36.15 23.02 52.22
CA HIS A 10 35.21 22.59 53.26
C HIS A 10 33.83 23.29 53.38
N LYS A 11 32.87 22.82 52.54
CA LYS A 11 31.49 22.48 52.96
C LYS A 11 30.59 21.76 51.93
N ASP A 12 31.13 21.21 50.82
CA ASP A 12 30.33 20.72 49.69
C ASP A 12 30.52 19.22 49.29
N GLN A 13 31.11 18.39 50.15
CA GLN A 13 31.33 16.97 49.83
C GLN A 13 30.03 16.14 49.72
N ASP A 14 28.97 16.50 50.44
CA ASP A 14 27.70 15.74 50.42
C ASP A 14 26.81 16.06 49.22
N LYS A 15 26.77 17.32 48.75
CA LYS A 15 26.03 17.67 47.53
C LYS A 15 26.67 17.02 46.29
N GLY A 16 27.99 17.08 46.18
CA GLY A 16 28.74 16.41 45.11
C GLY A 16 28.50 14.89 45.08
N ARG A 17 28.45 14.23 46.25
CA ARG A 17 28.08 12.81 46.35
C ARG A 17 26.65 12.55 45.89
N ILE A 18 25.66 13.33 46.32
CA ILE A 18 24.26 13.15 45.92
C ILE A 18 24.08 13.28 44.40
N TYR A 19 24.69 14.29 43.76
CA TYR A 19 24.63 14.45 42.31
C TYR A 19 25.30 13.30 41.55
N VAL A 20 26.45 12.80 42.05
CA VAL A 20 27.13 11.63 41.46
C VAL A 20 26.30 10.37 41.61
N PHE A 21 25.69 10.12 42.79
CA PHE A 21 24.79 8.99 43.01
C PHE A 21 23.57 9.04 42.08
N TYR A 22 22.90 10.20 41.99
CA TYR A 22 21.73 10.37 41.13
C TYR A 22 22.08 10.16 39.64
N PHE A 23 23.27 10.61 39.22
CA PHE A 23 23.75 10.42 37.86
C PHE A 23 24.05 8.95 37.55
N VAL A 24 24.70 8.23 38.46
CA VAL A 24 24.99 6.79 38.31
C VAL A 24 23.71 5.95 38.25
N ASP A 25 22.70 6.28 39.07
CA ASP A 25 21.43 5.56 39.07
C ASP A 25 20.64 5.79 37.77
N ARG A 26 20.66 7.01 37.21
CA ARG A 26 20.10 7.28 35.87
C ARG A 26 20.83 6.49 34.79
N GLN A 27 22.17 6.40 34.84
CA GLN A 27 22.93 5.62 33.87
C GLN A 27 22.58 4.13 33.93
N LYS A 28 22.43 3.57 35.14
CA LYS A 28 21.97 2.18 35.33
C LYS A 28 20.59 1.96 34.74
N ALA A 29 19.65 2.87 35.01
CA ALA A 29 18.30 2.79 34.45
C ALA A 29 18.32 2.79 32.91
N LEU A 30 19.09 3.70 32.30
CA LEU A 30 19.26 3.78 30.85
C LEU A 30 19.87 2.50 30.26
N SER A 31 20.87 1.92 30.92
CA SER A 31 21.52 0.67 30.47
C SER A 31 20.58 -0.55 30.47
N GLY A 32 19.50 -0.50 31.24
CA GLY A 32 18.51 -1.58 31.37
C GLY A 32 17.36 -1.52 30.37
N VAL A 33 17.21 -0.42 29.61
CA VAL A 33 16.05 -0.20 28.72
C VAL A 33 15.97 -1.24 27.60
N VAL A 34 17.05 -1.42 26.83
CA VAL A 34 17.06 -2.36 25.70
C VAL A 34 16.90 -3.82 26.16
N PRO A 35 17.61 -4.29 27.20
CA PRO A 35 17.35 -5.61 27.78
C PRO A 35 15.89 -5.82 28.23
N ALA A 36 15.23 -4.78 28.75
CA ALA A 36 13.82 -4.87 29.14
C ALA A 36 12.89 -5.01 27.92
N ILE A 37 13.17 -4.28 26.83
CA ILE A 37 12.43 -4.39 25.55
C ILE A 37 12.56 -5.80 24.97
N GLU A 38 13.77 -6.36 24.98
CA GLU A 38 14.04 -7.73 24.55
C GLU A 38 13.27 -8.75 25.38
N LYS A 39 13.31 -8.62 26.71
CA LYS A 39 12.55 -9.49 27.62
C LYS A 39 11.05 -9.43 27.38
N ALA A 40 10.53 -8.25 27.02
CA ALA A 40 9.12 -8.04 26.68
C ALA A 40 8.74 -8.48 25.25
N ARG A 41 9.70 -8.96 24.44
CA ARG A 41 9.50 -9.46 23.06
C ARG A 41 8.84 -8.44 22.12
N LEU A 42 9.13 -7.15 22.31
CA LEU A 42 8.48 -6.04 21.60
C LEU A 42 8.95 -5.86 20.14
N TYR A 43 9.87 -6.68 19.64
CA TYR A 43 10.32 -6.66 18.25
C TYR A 43 9.43 -7.42 17.26
N ARG A 44 8.26 -7.91 17.69
CA ARG A 44 7.35 -8.74 16.88
C ARG A 44 6.17 -7.94 16.31
N GLY A 45 5.73 -8.32 15.10
CA GLY A 45 4.60 -7.68 14.40
C GLY A 45 4.92 -6.29 13.83
N LYS A 46 3.92 -5.59 13.31
CA LYS A 46 4.08 -4.25 12.69
C LYS A 46 4.69 -3.20 13.65
N GLY A 47 4.34 -3.26 14.94
CA GLY A 47 4.95 -2.39 15.96
C GLY A 47 6.43 -2.69 16.22
N GLY A 48 6.88 -3.91 15.91
CA GLY A 48 8.26 -4.35 16.08
C GLY A 48 9.25 -3.62 15.18
N GLU A 49 8.86 -3.27 13.96
CA GLU A 49 9.70 -2.48 13.05
C GLU A 49 9.99 -1.09 13.61
N ILE A 50 8.95 -0.40 14.07
CA ILE A 50 9.08 0.92 14.72
C ILE A 50 9.96 0.81 15.97
N MET A 51 9.78 -0.25 16.76
CA MET A 51 10.59 -0.50 17.95
C MET A 51 12.07 -0.73 17.62
N ARG A 52 12.39 -1.47 16.53
CA ARG A 52 13.77 -1.69 16.10
C ARG A 52 14.47 -0.39 15.73
N SER A 53 13.83 0.47 14.94
CA SER A 53 14.35 1.81 14.63
C SER A 53 14.54 2.66 15.90
N ALA A 54 13.55 2.66 16.79
CA ALA A 54 13.63 3.40 18.05
C ALA A 54 14.77 2.91 18.96
N VAL A 55 14.97 1.59 19.06
CA VAL A 55 16.08 1.00 19.82
C VAL A 55 17.42 1.34 19.20
N SER A 56 17.59 1.21 17.88
CA SER A 56 18.84 1.62 17.21
C SER A 56 19.16 3.09 17.51
N ARG A 57 18.16 3.98 17.41
CA ARG A 57 18.32 5.39 17.73
C ARG A 57 18.68 5.62 19.20
N PHE A 58 18.04 4.89 20.12
CA PHE A 58 18.36 4.96 21.54
C PHE A 58 19.80 4.52 21.82
N ILE A 59 20.26 3.43 21.19
CA ILE A 59 21.64 2.96 21.28
C ILE A 59 22.62 4.04 20.77
N SER A 60 22.34 4.64 19.61
CA SER A 60 23.09 5.78 19.08
C SER A 60 23.21 6.91 20.12
N CYS A 61 22.11 7.31 20.76
CA CYS A 61 22.09 8.36 21.78
C CYS A 61 22.92 8.02 23.02
N ILE A 62 22.78 6.82 23.59
CA ILE A 62 23.56 6.43 24.78
C ILE A 62 25.05 6.27 24.45
N SER A 63 25.39 5.88 23.23
CA SER A 63 26.77 5.82 22.74
C SER A 63 27.37 7.22 22.63
N MET A 64 26.68 8.17 22.01
CA MET A 64 27.14 9.56 21.93
C MET A 64 27.32 10.19 23.32
N ALA A 65 26.45 9.86 24.27
CA ALA A 65 26.53 10.35 25.63
C ALA A 65 27.59 9.63 26.50
N GLY A 66 28.20 8.54 26.02
CA GLY A 66 29.21 7.80 26.76
C GLY A 66 28.72 7.17 28.06
N ILE A 67 27.47 6.66 28.08
CA ILE A 67 26.88 6.03 29.27
C ILE A 67 27.69 4.80 29.68
N SER A 68 27.99 4.63 30.98
CA SER A 68 28.74 3.47 31.44
C SER A 68 27.92 2.18 31.29
N LEU A 69 28.41 1.24 30.47
CA LEU A 69 27.78 -0.06 30.22
C LEU A 69 28.68 -1.21 30.70
N ASN A 70 28.07 -2.25 31.27
CA ASN A 70 28.79 -3.50 31.56
C ASN A 70 28.98 -4.34 30.27
N GLU A 71 29.93 -5.28 30.28
CA GLU A 71 30.27 -6.10 29.10
C GLU A 71 29.09 -6.94 28.58
N LYS A 72 28.23 -7.43 29.46
CA LYS A 72 27.04 -8.20 29.07
C LYS A 72 26.05 -7.34 28.27
N THR A 73 25.79 -6.12 28.73
CA THR A 73 24.93 -5.16 28.05
C THR A 73 25.57 -4.73 26.73
N LYS A 74 26.88 -4.44 26.69
CA LYS A 74 27.56 -4.11 25.43
C LYS A 74 27.39 -5.21 24.37
N LYS A 75 27.57 -6.47 24.77
CA LYS A 75 27.38 -7.63 23.87
C LYS A 75 25.94 -7.75 23.37
N SER A 76 24.96 -7.64 24.27
CA SER A 76 23.53 -7.68 23.92
C SER A 76 23.15 -6.55 22.95
N LEU A 77 23.56 -5.31 23.22
CA LEU A 77 23.29 -4.18 22.31
C LEU A 77 23.92 -4.39 20.92
N LEU A 78 25.16 -4.90 20.88
CA LEU A 78 25.82 -5.22 19.62
C LEU A 78 25.10 -6.34 18.87
N GLU A 79 24.57 -7.34 19.56
CA GLU A 79 23.73 -8.40 18.97
C GLU A 79 22.44 -7.81 18.39
N THR A 80 21.73 -6.94 19.12
CA THR A 80 20.54 -6.24 18.63
C THR A 80 20.82 -5.46 17.34
N LEU A 81 21.92 -4.69 17.31
CA LEU A 81 22.32 -3.93 16.13
C LEU A 81 22.64 -4.85 14.95
N ASN A 82 23.35 -5.96 15.19
CA ASN A 82 23.67 -6.94 14.16
C ASN A 82 22.42 -7.64 13.60
N GLU A 83 21.40 -7.90 14.41
CA GLU A 83 20.10 -8.40 13.92
C GLU A 83 19.43 -7.36 13.03
N ASN A 84 19.42 -6.09 13.45
CA ASN A 84 18.84 -5.00 12.69
C ASN A 84 19.56 -4.76 11.35
N LEU A 85 20.88 -5.01 11.27
CA LEU A 85 21.62 -4.99 10.00
C LEU A 85 21.11 -6.02 8.99
N ARG A 86 20.55 -7.15 9.43
CA ARG A 86 20.03 -8.20 8.53
C ARG A 86 18.57 -7.98 8.14
N HIS A 87 17.96 -6.88 8.59
CA HIS A 87 16.55 -6.60 8.39
C HIS A 87 16.27 -6.14 6.94
N PRO A 88 15.19 -6.60 6.28
CA PRO A 88 14.89 -6.22 4.89
C PRO A 88 14.60 -4.72 4.71
N ASN A 89 14.02 -4.07 5.73
CA ASN A 89 13.75 -2.64 5.72
C ASN A 89 15.05 -1.82 5.81
N SER A 90 15.33 -1.01 4.79
CA SER A 90 16.54 -0.18 4.67
C SER A 90 16.65 0.88 5.77
N GLN A 91 15.54 1.46 6.24
CA GLN A 91 15.58 2.46 7.31
C GLN A 91 16.10 1.87 8.62
N ILE A 92 15.65 0.67 8.99
CA ILE A 92 16.12 -0.02 10.20
C ILE A 92 17.62 -0.33 10.09
N GLN A 93 18.09 -0.69 8.90
CA GLN A 93 19.52 -0.89 8.65
C GLN A 93 20.30 0.43 8.80
N CYS A 94 19.84 1.52 8.20
CA CYS A 94 20.47 2.83 8.34
C CYS A 94 20.55 3.29 9.80
N ASP A 95 19.46 3.13 10.56
CA ASP A 95 19.44 3.47 11.99
C ASP A 95 20.42 2.60 12.79
N ALA A 96 20.53 1.31 12.46
CA ALA A 96 21.49 0.41 13.10
C ALA A 96 22.94 0.75 12.76
N VAL A 97 23.22 1.14 11.51
CA VAL A 97 24.53 1.59 11.04
C VAL A 97 24.94 2.89 11.74
N ASP A 98 24.02 3.86 11.86
CA ASP A 98 24.28 5.10 12.62
C ASP A 98 24.55 4.81 14.11
N ALA A 99 23.83 3.86 14.70
CA ALA A 99 24.12 3.42 16.06
C ALA A 99 25.50 2.79 16.18
N LEU A 100 25.90 1.90 15.25
CA LEU A 100 27.23 1.28 15.24
C LEU A 100 28.35 2.32 15.08
N LYS A 101 28.13 3.35 14.24
CA LYS A 101 29.08 4.46 14.02
C LYS A 101 29.49 5.14 15.34
N HIS A 102 28.57 5.28 16.29
CA HIS A 102 28.85 5.86 17.61
C HIS A 102 29.22 4.79 18.64
N PHE A 103 28.62 3.61 18.57
CA PHE A 103 28.80 2.53 19.54
C PHE A 103 30.20 1.93 19.51
N ILE A 104 30.74 1.64 18.32
CA ILE A 104 32.04 0.97 18.16
C ILE A 104 33.18 1.84 18.74
N PRO A 105 33.31 3.14 18.38
CA PRO A 105 34.35 3.99 18.94
C PRO A 105 34.27 4.15 20.46
N THR A 106 33.06 4.24 20.99
CA THR A 106 32.82 4.52 22.42
C THR A 106 33.10 3.31 23.29
N TYR A 107 32.66 2.11 22.87
CA TYR A 107 32.63 0.95 23.76
C TYR A 107 33.57 -0.19 23.38
N LEU A 108 34.02 -0.26 22.12
CA LEU A 108 34.72 -1.44 21.59
C LEU A 108 36.17 -1.14 21.18
N VAL A 109 36.51 0.10 20.84
CA VAL A 109 37.88 0.45 20.39
C VAL A 109 38.93 0.21 21.46
N SER A 110 38.61 0.42 22.74
CA SER A 110 39.53 0.17 23.86
C SER A 110 39.73 -1.31 24.18
N SER A 111 38.92 -2.20 23.59
CA SER A 111 38.87 -3.62 23.96
C SER A 111 39.84 -4.51 23.17
N GLY A 112 40.71 -3.91 22.34
CA GLY A 112 41.83 -4.56 21.68
C GLY A 112 41.55 -5.11 20.27
N GLU A 113 42.62 -5.54 19.60
CA GLU A 113 42.60 -5.97 18.18
C GLU A 113 41.76 -7.21 17.93
N LYS A 114 41.61 -8.10 18.93
CA LYS A 114 40.80 -9.32 18.81
C LYS A 114 39.34 -8.99 18.49
N ILE A 115 38.74 -8.02 19.20
CA ILE A 115 37.34 -7.62 18.97
C ILE A 115 37.18 -6.98 17.59
N ALA A 116 38.15 -6.15 17.17
CA ALA A 116 38.15 -5.58 15.83
C ALA A 116 38.16 -6.67 14.76
N ASN A 117 39.03 -7.67 14.92
CA ASN A 117 39.14 -8.80 14.01
C ASN A 117 37.87 -9.66 13.97
N ASP A 118 37.23 -9.92 15.12
CA ASP A 118 35.99 -10.69 15.20
C ASP A 118 34.84 -9.94 14.47
N ILE A 119 34.70 -8.63 14.68
CA ILE A 119 33.69 -7.80 14.02
C ILE A 119 33.89 -7.76 12.51
N ILE A 120 35.12 -7.47 12.07
CA ILE A 120 35.45 -7.40 10.64
C ILE A 120 35.18 -8.76 9.99
N SER A 121 35.63 -9.85 10.61
CA SER A 121 35.48 -11.20 10.02
C SER A 121 34.00 -11.61 9.95
N LYS A 122 33.19 -11.23 10.96
CA LYS A 122 31.74 -11.42 10.94
C LYS A 122 31.07 -10.67 9.79
N TYR A 123 31.42 -9.40 9.56
CA TYR A 123 30.83 -8.61 8.47
C TYR A 123 31.31 -9.07 7.10
N LEU A 124 32.57 -9.48 6.96
CA LEU A 124 33.06 -10.06 5.70
C LEU A 124 32.34 -11.37 5.35
N ALA A 125 32.06 -12.23 6.33
CA ALA A 125 31.27 -13.45 6.10
C ALA A 125 29.83 -13.14 5.67
N LEU A 126 29.23 -12.07 6.20
CA LEU A 126 27.87 -11.66 5.82
C LEU A 126 27.79 -11.10 4.39
N LEU A 127 28.89 -10.69 3.78
CA LEU A 127 28.91 -10.29 2.36
C LEU A 127 28.63 -11.47 1.41
N ASP A 128 28.79 -12.71 1.87
CA ASP A 128 28.45 -13.94 1.13
C ASP A 128 27.10 -14.54 1.54
N ASP A 129 26.33 -13.88 2.41
CA ASP A 129 25.05 -14.39 2.87
C ASP A 129 24.06 -14.43 1.69
N PRO A 130 23.28 -15.52 1.49
CA PRO A 130 22.27 -15.58 0.45
C PRO A 130 21.21 -14.47 0.57
N ASN A 131 20.98 -13.94 1.77
CA ASN A 131 20.08 -12.84 2.01
C ASN A 131 20.70 -11.49 1.58
N VAL A 132 20.12 -10.88 0.53
CA VAL A 132 20.50 -9.56 0.00
C VAL A 132 20.55 -8.49 1.10
N ALA A 133 19.58 -8.50 2.03
CA ALA A 133 19.55 -7.55 3.12
C ALA A 133 20.75 -7.71 4.06
N ALA A 134 21.16 -8.95 4.35
CA ALA A 134 22.33 -9.20 5.18
C ALA A 134 23.63 -8.72 4.49
N ARG A 135 23.78 -8.97 3.18
CA ARG A 135 24.92 -8.45 2.39
C ARG A 135 24.98 -6.93 2.43
N ARG A 136 23.86 -6.26 2.14
CA ARG A 136 23.74 -4.78 2.17
C ARG A 136 24.07 -4.20 3.54
N GLY A 137 23.50 -4.76 4.61
CA GLY A 137 23.75 -4.32 5.97
C GLY A 137 25.21 -4.48 6.39
N ALA A 138 25.85 -5.58 5.99
CA ALA A 138 27.27 -5.81 6.26
C ALA A 138 28.19 -4.84 5.51
N ALA A 139 27.89 -4.55 4.24
CA ALA A 139 28.64 -3.56 3.46
C ALA A 139 28.57 -2.17 4.10
N LEU A 140 27.37 -1.72 4.51
CA LEU A 140 27.18 -0.45 5.22
C LEU A 140 27.92 -0.43 6.57
N ALA A 141 27.88 -1.53 7.33
CA ALA A 141 28.55 -1.64 8.62
C ALA A 141 30.08 -1.59 8.47
N LEU A 142 30.66 -2.22 7.44
CA LEU A 142 32.08 -2.12 7.12
C LEU A 142 32.50 -0.67 6.82
N GLY A 143 31.65 0.08 6.11
CA GLY A 143 31.91 1.47 5.73
C GLY A 143 31.99 2.47 6.88
N ILE A 144 31.40 2.16 8.05
CA ILE A 144 31.43 3.03 9.23
C ILE A 144 32.50 2.65 10.27
N LEU A 145 33.24 1.57 10.03
CA LEU A 145 34.24 1.10 11.01
C LEU A 145 35.33 2.16 11.23
N PRO A 146 35.79 2.35 12.47
CA PRO A 146 36.82 3.34 12.75
C PRO A 146 38.14 2.96 12.09
N TYR A 147 38.96 3.97 11.75
CA TYR A 147 40.28 3.77 11.12
C TYR A 147 41.15 2.75 11.86
N LYS A 148 41.14 2.76 13.19
CA LYS A 148 41.87 1.82 14.05
C LYS A 148 41.49 0.35 13.81
N PHE A 149 40.26 0.07 13.38
CA PHE A 149 39.81 -1.28 13.04
C PHE A 149 40.18 -1.60 11.60
N LEU A 150 39.90 -0.68 10.68
CA LEU A 150 40.14 -0.90 9.26
C LEU A 150 41.62 -1.11 8.96
N ILE A 151 42.54 -0.37 9.59
CA ILE A 151 43.98 -0.51 9.33
C ILE A 151 44.50 -1.94 9.57
N LEU A 152 43.86 -2.72 10.45
CA LEU A 152 44.24 -4.11 10.75
C LEU A 152 43.95 -5.07 9.58
N LYS A 153 42.89 -4.81 8.79
CA LYS A 153 42.39 -5.72 7.74
C LYS A 153 41.83 -5.01 6.49
N TRP A 154 42.34 -3.82 6.16
CA TRP A 154 41.80 -3.04 5.05
C TRP A 154 41.89 -3.75 3.70
N MET A 155 42.98 -4.50 3.45
CA MET A 155 43.16 -5.27 2.21
C MET A 155 42.07 -6.34 2.05
N PRO A 156 41.86 -7.28 2.99
CA PRO A 156 40.73 -8.22 2.93
C PRO A 156 39.37 -7.55 2.78
N VAL A 157 39.14 -6.42 3.46
CA VAL A 157 37.87 -5.67 3.38
C VAL A 157 37.65 -5.14 1.97
N MET A 158 38.65 -4.45 1.40
CA MET A 158 38.56 -3.89 0.06
C MET A 158 38.44 -4.98 -1.00
N THR A 159 39.27 -6.02 -0.95
CA THR A 159 39.20 -7.14 -1.89
C THR A 159 37.82 -7.80 -1.86
N LYS A 160 37.27 -8.02 -0.66
CA LYS A 160 35.96 -8.65 -0.52
C LYS A 160 34.84 -7.75 -1.05
N LEU A 161 34.82 -6.47 -0.68
CA LEU A 161 33.83 -5.52 -1.19
C LEU A 161 33.90 -5.42 -2.72
N CYS A 162 35.09 -5.34 -3.31
CA CYS A 162 35.27 -5.36 -4.76
C CYS A 162 34.74 -6.66 -5.39
N SER A 163 35.00 -7.83 -4.77
CA SER A 163 34.45 -9.10 -5.25
C SER A 163 32.92 -9.16 -5.13
N SER A 164 32.33 -8.58 -4.08
CA SER A 164 30.87 -8.49 -3.91
C SER A 164 30.23 -7.49 -4.86
N CYS A 165 31.01 -6.62 -5.51
CA CYS A 165 30.58 -5.78 -6.62
C CYS A 165 30.72 -6.49 -7.98
N THR A 166 31.31 -7.69 -8.02
CA THR A 166 31.31 -8.47 -9.26
C THR A 166 29.89 -8.93 -9.56
N ILE A 167 29.58 -8.78 -10.83
CA ILE A 167 28.31 -9.10 -11.43
C ILE A 167 28.08 -10.63 -11.34
N GLU A 168 26.97 -11.05 -10.72
CA GLU A 168 26.52 -12.44 -10.75
C GLU A 168 25.47 -12.63 -11.85
N ASP A 169 25.69 -13.57 -12.78
CA ASP A 169 24.71 -13.95 -13.80
C ASP A 169 23.57 -14.78 -13.18
N LYS A 170 22.62 -14.12 -12.52
CA LYS A 170 21.35 -14.70 -12.10
C LYS A 170 20.19 -13.96 -12.78
N PRO A 171 19.53 -14.55 -13.79
CA PRO A 171 18.47 -13.88 -14.55
C PRO A 171 17.24 -13.48 -13.72
N ASP A 172 17.03 -14.12 -12.56
CA ASP A 172 15.86 -13.89 -11.70
C ASP A 172 16.14 -13.02 -10.45
N ASP A 173 17.39 -12.62 -10.20
CA ASP A 173 17.76 -11.76 -9.06
C ASP A 173 18.54 -10.50 -9.51
N PRO A 174 18.01 -9.70 -10.46
CA PRO A 174 18.62 -8.41 -10.76
C PRO A 174 18.59 -7.53 -9.50
N ASP A 175 19.62 -6.69 -9.34
CA ASP A 175 19.76 -5.75 -8.23
C ASP A 175 18.39 -5.12 -7.88
N VAL A 176 17.90 -5.45 -6.68
CA VAL A 176 16.59 -5.02 -6.19
C VAL A 176 16.45 -3.51 -6.29
N GLU A 177 17.52 -2.76 -6.06
CA GLU A 177 17.52 -1.31 -6.12
C GLU A 177 17.37 -0.81 -7.57
N THR A 178 18.12 -1.39 -8.52
CA THR A 178 17.98 -1.09 -9.95
C THR A 178 16.57 -1.42 -10.44
N ARG A 179 16.03 -2.59 -10.08
CA ARG A 179 14.66 -3.00 -10.44
C ARG A 179 13.62 -2.02 -9.89
N ASP A 180 13.71 -1.70 -8.61
CA ASP A 180 12.74 -0.84 -7.93
C ASP A 180 12.83 0.60 -8.44
N LEU A 181 14.03 1.09 -8.79
CA LEU A 181 14.25 2.37 -9.44
C LEU A 181 13.57 2.43 -10.81
N ILE A 182 13.87 1.46 -11.69
CA ILE A 182 13.30 1.43 -13.05
C ILE A 182 11.78 1.26 -12.99
N ALA A 183 11.28 0.39 -12.11
CA ALA A 183 9.84 0.20 -11.92
C ALA A 183 9.16 1.46 -11.36
N GLY A 184 9.83 2.20 -10.48
CA GLY A 184 9.39 3.50 -9.98
C GLY A 184 9.28 4.54 -11.08
N ILE A 185 10.30 4.64 -11.95
CA ILE A 185 10.29 5.53 -13.12
C ILE A 185 9.16 5.14 -14.09
N ALA A 186 9.02 3.84 -14.39
CA ALA A 186 7.97 3.32 -15.26
C ALA A 186 6.56 3.63 -14.71
N LYS A 187 6.36 3.53 -13.40
CA LYS A 187 5.13 3.96 -12.73
C LYS A 187 4.85 5.44 -12.97
N GLN A 188 5.83 6.32 -12.74
CA GLN A 188 5.68 7.76 -12.97
C GLN A 188 5.41 8.10 -14.44
N ALA A 189 5.95 7.30 -15.37
CA ALA A 189 5.74 7.45 -16.81
C ALA A 189 4.28 7.20 -17.26
N VAL A 190 3.46 6.54 -16.45
CA VAL A 190 2.04 6.27 -16.78
C VAL A 190 1.03 7.04 -15.91
N GLU A 191 1.50 7.88 -14.98
CA GLU A 191 0.65 8.67 -14.08
C GLU A 191 0.05 9.93 -14.73
N LYS A 192 -0.89 10.58 -14.04
CA LYS A 192 -1.74 11.65 -14.60
C LYS A 192 -1.01 12.89 -15.11
N ILE A 193 0.16 13.24 -14.56
CA ILE A 193 0.79 14.55 -14.81
C ILE A 193 1.66 14.49 -16.08
N ASP A 194 1.26 15.22 -17.13
CA ASP A 194 1.93 15.23 -18.44
C ASP A 194 3.45 15.48 -18.37
N LYS A 195 3.86 16.56 -17.70
CA LYS A 195 5.29 16.91 -17.54
C LYS A 195 6.07 15.81 -16.82
N LEU A 196 5.45 15.17 -15.83
CA LEU A 196 6.07 14.11 -15.05
C LEU A 196 6.28 12.85 -15.90
N ARG A 197 5.28 12.48 -16.71
CA ARG A 197 5.40 11.36 -17.65
C ARG A 197 6.54 11.58 -18.64
N GLU A 198 6.60 12.77 -19.22
CA GLU A 198 7.66 13.12 -20.17
C GLU A 198 9.05 13.06 -19.54
N ILE A 199 9.22 13.63 -18.33
CA ILE A 199 10.49 13.57 -17.59
C ILE A 199 10.85 12.12 -17.24
N ALA A 200 9.88 11.31 -16.81
CA ALA A 200 10.11 9.92 -16.44
C ALA A 200 10.59 9.09 -17.65
N VAL A 201 9.94 9.21 -18.81
CA VAL A 201 10.37 8.51 -20.02
C VAL A 201 11.74 9.00 -20.50
N LYS A 202 12.01 10.32 -20.48
CA LYS A 202 13.33 10.86 -20.83
C LYS A 202 14.42 10.39 -19.86
N THR A 203 14.09 10.25 -18.58
CA THR A 203 15.02 9.71 -17.57
C THR A 203 15.32 8.25 -17.84
N LEU A 204 14.29 7.44 -18.15
CA LEU A 204 14.47 6.04 -18.55
C LEU A 204 15.32 5.91 -19.82
N GLN A 205 15.07 6.73 -20.83
CA GLN A 205 15.86 6.79 -22.07
C GLN A 205 17.33 7.10 -21.79
N ARG A 206 17.62 8.09 -20.92
CA ARG A 206 18.98 8.44 -20.51
C ARG A 206 19.68 7.29 -19.78
N ILE A 207 18.96 6.56 -18.93
CA ILE A 207 19.49 5.39 -18.21
C ILE A 207 19.83 4.26 -19.20
N LEU A 208 18.96 4.01 -20.18
CA LEU A 208 19.16 2.94 -21.17
C LEU A 208 20.29 3.25 -22.16
N TYR A 209 20.52 4.51 -22.52
CA TYR A 209 21.46 4.88 -23.58
C TYR A 209 22.58 5.83 -23.11
N ASN A 210 22.93 5.80 -21.83
CA ASN A 210 24.06 6.58 -21.32
C ASN A 210 25.36 6.12 -21.98
N GLN A 211 26.04 7.04 -22.67
CA GLN A 211 27.29 6.76 -23.38
C GLN A 211 28.52 6.72 -22.45
N GLU A 212 28.45 7.36 -21.28
CA GLU A 212 29.58 7.43 -20.35
C GLU A 212 29.62 6.24 -19.39
N GLN A 213 28.45 5.78 -18.93
CA GLN A 213 28.35 4.70 -17.96
C GLN A 213 27.25 3.73 -18.37
N PHE A 214 27.68 2.53 -18.78
CA PHE A 214 26.75 1.42 -18.99
C PHE A 214 26.21 0.93 -17.65
N ILE A 215 24.89 0.97 -17.49
CA ILE A 215 24.20 0.42 -16.31
C ILE A 215 23.81 -1.02 -16.64
N PRO A 216 24.50 -2.04 -16.11
CA PRO A 216 24.18 -3.42 -16.42
C PRO A 216 22.95 -3.91 -15.62
N PHE A 217 22.43 -5.11 -15.94
CA PHE A 217 21.34 -5.80 -15.20
C PHE A 217 20.00 -5.06 -15.06
N ILE A 218 19.70 -4.14 -15.98
CA ILE A 218 18.34 -3.61 -16.09
C ILE A 218 17.41 -4.78 -16.48
N PRO A 219 16.40 -5.13 -15.65
CA PRO A 219 15.53 -6.26 -15.94
C PRO A 219 14.80 -6.06 -17.27
N HIS A 220 14.85 -7.06 -18.16
CA HIS A 220 14.22 -7.00 -19.48
C HIS A 220 14.61 -5.75 -20.30
N ARG A 221 15.92 -5.41 -20.32
CA ARG A 221 16.46 -4.25 -21.03
C ARG A 221 16.02 -4.18 -22.49
N GLU A 222 16.06 -5.30 -23.22
CA GLU A 222 15.68 -5.35 -24.64
C GLU A 222 14.25 -4.86 -24.88
N LEU A 223 13.30 -5.30 -24.04
CA LEU A 223 11.92 -4.83 -24.09
C LEU A 223 11.82 -3.34 -23.73
N LEU A 224 12.59 -2.86 -22.76
CA LEU A 224 12.61 -1.44 -22.39
C LEU A 224 13.16 -0.57 -23.52
N GLU A 225 14.17 -1.04 -24.26
CA GLU A 225 14.74 -0.37 -25.42
C GLU A 225 13.77 -0.39 -26.62
N GLU A 226 12.96 -1.45 -26.78
CA GLU A 226 11.86 -1.47 -27.76
C GLU A 226 10.78 -0.43 -27.41
N ILE A 227 10.40 -0.36 -26.12
CA ILE A 227 9.36 0.54 -25.62
C ILE A 227 9.83 2.01 -25.65
N VAL A 228 11.09 2.26 -25.31
CA VAL A 228 11.71 3.58 -25.23
C VAL A 228 12.98 3.58 -26.10
N PRO A 229 12.86 3.72 -27.42
CA PRO A 229 14.01 3.70 -28.32
C PRO A 229 14.88 4.95 -28.18
N ASN A 230 16.13 4.88 -28.62
CA ASN A 230 17.06 6.02 -28.66
C ASN A 230 16.77 6.97 -29.84
N SER A 231 15.54 7.48 -29.93
CA SER A 231 15.16 8.47 -30.93
C SER A 231 14.49 9.69 -30.29
N SER A 232 14.76 10.86 -30.85
CA SER A 232 14.14 12.14 -30.44
C SER A 232 12.82 12.42 -31.15
N GLU A 233 12.40 11.54 -32.08
CA GLU A 233 11.20 11.72 -32.91
C GLU A 233 9.91 11.46 -32.14
N LEU A 234 9.97 10.67 -31.07
CA LEU A 234 8.80 10.30 -30.28
C LEU A 234 8.36 11.45 -29.36
N LYS A 235 7.12 11.90 -29.58
CA LYS A 235 6.47 12.92 -28.76
C LYS A 235 5.86 12.30 -27.50
N TRP A 236 6.68 12.08 -26.48
CA TRP A 236 6.27 11.47 -25.20
C TRP A 236 5.16 12.22 -24.45
N ALA A 237 4.99 13.52 -24.71
CA ALA A 237 3.89 14.30 -24.14
C ALA A 237 2.50 13.85 -24.66
N VAL A 238 2.43 13.13 -25.79
CA VAL A 238 1.16 12.71 -26.41
C VAL A 238 0.70 11.37 -25.83
N PRO A 239 -0.42 11.30 -25.08
CA PRO A 239 -0.90 10.06 -24.45
C PRO A 239 -1.10 8.90 -25.44
N ALA A 240 -1.62 9.18 -26.63
CA ALA A 240 -1.87 8.18 -27.67
C ALA A 240 -0.60 7.51 -28.22
N VAL A 241 0.57 8.16 -28.07
CA VAL A 241 1.88 7.62 -28.46
C VAL A 241 2.52 6.86 -27.29
N LEU A 242 2.38 7.42 -26.08
CA LEU A 242 3.04 6.94 -24.86
C LEU A 242 2.40 5.66 -24.30
N TYR A 243 1.07 5.63 -24.13
CA TYR A 243 0.42 4.52 -23.43
C TYR A 243 0.53 3.17 -24.15
N PRO A 244 0.29 3.06 -25.47
CA PRO A 244 0.40 1.77 -26.17
C PRO A 244 1.80 1.13 -26.06
N ARG A 245 2.84 1.93 -25.85
CA ARG A 245 4.21 1.44 -25.61
C ARG A 245 4.38 1.00 -24.15
N LEU A 246 4.06 1.86 -23.19
CA LEU A 246 4.30 1.58 -21.77
C LEU A 246 3.44 0.45 -21.20
N VAL A 247 2.24 0.19 -21.74
CA VAL A 247 1.40 -0.95 -21.30
C VAL A 247 2.05 -2.30 -21.60
N LYS A 248 3.00 -2.38 -22.55
CA LYS A 248 3.79 -3.60 -22.78
C LYS A 248 4.61 -4.01 -21.55
N LEU A 249 4.93 -3.09 -20.64
CA LEU A 249 5.60 -3.43 -19.37
C LEU A 249 4.72 -4.28 -18.44
N LEU A 250 3.41 -4.35 -18.66
CA LEU A 250 2.51 -5.25 -17.91
C LEU A 250 2.81 -6.73 -18.18
N GLN A 251 3.59 -7.05 -19.21
CA GLN A 251 4.04 -8.42 -19.52
C GLN A 251 5.10 -8.91 -18.54
N VAL A 252 5.84 -7.97 -17.95
CA VAL A 252 7.01 -8.25 -17.13
C VAL A 252 6.65 -8.21 -15.66
N SER A 253 6.88 -9.31 -14.95
CA SER A 253 6.47 -9.50 -13.55
C SER A 253 6.98 -8.39 -12.60
N CYS A 254 8.20 -7.90 -12.79
CA CYS A 254 8.79 -6.87 -11.94
C CYS A 254 8.24 -5.46 -12.18
N TYR A 255 7.73 -5.16 -13.38
CA TYR A 255 7.17 -3.85 -13.72
C TYR A 255 5.64 -3.80 -13.62
N ARG A 256 4.97 -4.96 -13.74
CA ARG A 256 3.51 -5.06 -13.84
C ARG A 256 2.76 -4.35 -12.72
N LYS A 257 3.09 -4.64 -11.46
CA LYS A 257 2.43 -4.03 -10.29
C LYS A 257 2.66 -2.51 -10.18
N PRO A 258 3.91 -1.99 -10.26
CA PRO A 258 4.16 -0.55 -10.26
C PRO A 258 3.50 0.19 -11.43
N VAL A 259 3.60 -0.35 -12.65
CA VAL A 259 3.00 0.25 -13.85
C VAL A 259 1.48 0.25 -13.73
N LEU A 260 0.84 -0.85 -13.31
CA LEU A 260 -0.60 -0.88 -13.07
C LEU A 260 -1.02 0.20 -12.04
N ALA A 261 -0.29 0.32 -10.93
CA ALA A 261 -0.59 1.31 -9.90
C ALA A 261 -0.52 2.76 -10.40
N GLY A 262 0.35 3.08 -11.37
CA GLY A 262 0.37 4.39 -12.02
C GLY A 262 -0.71 4.53 -13.10
N LEU A 263 -0.93 3.47 -13.89
CA LEU A 263 -1.88 3.46 -15.00
C LEU A 263 -3.32 3.67 -14.53
N VAL A 264 -3.73 3.06 -13.41
CA VAL A 264 -5.08 3.22 -12.85
C VAL A 264 -5.40 4.66 -12.47
N ILE A 265 -4.41 5.46 -12.07
CA ILE A 265 -4.59 6.88 -11.74
C ILE A 265 -4.98 7.68 -12.97
N SER A 266 -4.41 7.34 -14.14
CA SER A 266 -4.68 7.99 -15.41
C SER A 266 -5.97 7.50 -16.06
N THR A 267 -6.23 6.19 -15.99
CA THR A 267 -7.44 5.55 -16.56
C THR A 267 -8.69 5.89 -15.74
N GLY A 268 -8.57 6.05 -14.43
CA GLY A 268 -9.67 6.47 -13.55
C GLY A 268 -9.85 7.99 -13.46
N ASP A 269 -9.11 8.78 -14.25
CA ASP A 269 -9.13 10.24 -14.20
C ASP A 269 -10.42 10.84 -14.75
N LEU A 270 -10.67 12.11 -14.40
CA LEU A 270 -11.75 12.94 -14.93
C LEU A 270 -11.41 13.53 -16.31
N LEU A 271 -10.12 13.67 -16.66
CA LEU A 271 -9.72 14.21 -17.95
C LEU A 271 -9.98 13.18 -19.06
N GLU A 272 -10.95 13.49 -19.92
CA GLU A 272 -11.47 12.55 -20.91
C GLU A 272 -10.45 12.09 -21.96
N SER A 273 -9.57 12.99 -22.42
CA SER A 273 -8.53 12.68 -23.41
C SER A 273 -7.49 11.70 -22.86
N LEU A 274 -7.06 11.89 -21.62
CA LEU A 274 -6.10 11.03 -20.94
C LEU A 274 -6.71 9.65 -20.66
N LYS A 275 -7.91 9.65 -20.07
CA LYS A 275 -8.68 8.45 -19.79
C LYS A 275 -8.89 7.62 -21.06
N LYS A 276 -9.32 8.24 -22.17
CA LYS A 276 -9.55 7.55 -23.43
C LYS A 276 -8.27 6.88 -23.96
N ALA A 277 -7.14 7.58 -23.93
CA ALA A 277 -5.87 7.03 -24.41
C ALA A 277 -5.36 5.88 -23.53
N SER A 278 -5.41 6.02 -22.20
CA SER A 278 -4.92 4.98 -21.28
C SER A 278 -5.86 3.77 -21.22
N THR A 279 -7.18 3.99 -21.27
CA THR A 279 -8.17 2.90 -21.39
C THR A 279 -7.97 2.14 -22.69
N SER A 280 -7.85 2.85 -23.83
CA SER A 280 -7.66 2.20 -25.13
C SER A 280 -6.38 1.37 -25.18
N ALA A 281 -5.30 1.84 -24.57
CA ALA A 281 -4.05 1.10 -24.51
C ALA A 281 -4.15 -0.14 -23.60
N LEU A 282 -4.82 -0.03 -22.44
CA LEU A 282 -5.02 -1.17 -21.54
C LEU A 282 -5.90 -2.25 -22.18
N VAL A 283 -6.97 -1.84 -22.87
CA VAL A 283 -7.85 -2.76 -23.62
C VAL A 283 -7.08 -3.42 -24.77
N GLY A 284 -6.29 -2.64 -25.53
CA GLY A 284 -5.44 -3.18 -26.59
C GLY A 284 -4.43 -4.22 -26.07
N TYR A 285 -3.82 -3.96 -24.91
CA TYR A 285 -2.92 -4.93 -24.25
C TYR A 285 -3.62 -6.25 -23.89
N LEU A 286 -4.87 -6.19 -23.41
CA LEU A 286 -5.65 -7.38 -23.08
C LEU A 286 -6.06 -8.18 -24.32
N GLN A 287 -6.18 -7.52 -25.47
CA GLN A 287 -6.62 -8.13 -26.73
C GLN A 287 -5.48 -8.74 -27.53
N ASP A 288 -4.27 -8.20 -27.37
CA ASP A 288 -3.09 -8.64 -28.11
C ASP A 288 -2.75 -10.09 -27.75
N SER A 289 -2.98 -11.00 -28.69
CA SER A 289 -2.72 -12.44 -28.56
C SER A 289 -1.26 -12.80 -28.59
N ASP A 290 -0.41 -11.95 -29.18
CA ASP A 290 0.98 -12.26 -29.51
C ASP A 290 1.90 -12.03 -28.30
N ILE A 291 1.38 -11.33 -27.30
CA ILE A 291 2.05 -11.16 -26.01
C ILE A 291 2.07 -12.50 -25.26
N ASN A 292 3.22 -13.17 -25.23
CA ASN A 292 3.46 -14.33 -24.36
C ASN A 292 3.94 -13.86 -22.99
N ILE A 293 3.19 -14.16 -21.93
CA ILE A 293 3.67 -13.91 -20.56
C ILE A 293 4.63 -15.04 -20.20
N SER A 294 5.85 -14.68 -19.82
CA SER A 294 6.92 -15.63 -19.49
C SER A 294 6.74 -16.40 -18.17
N CYS A 295 5.63 -16.21 -17.45
CA CYS A 295 5.42 -16.80 -16.13
C CYS A 295 4.14 -17.65 -16.03
N GLU A 296 4.34 -18.94 -15.74
CA GLU A 296 3.42 -19.84 -15.02
C GLU A 296 2.06 -20.16 -15.64
N GLY A 297 1.93 -20.38 -16.96
CA GLY A 297 0.71 -21.00 -17.53
C GLY A 297 -0.64 -20.31 -17.19
N LYS A 298 -0.58 -19.06 -16.68
CA LYS A 298 -1.70 -18.25 -16.23
C LYS A 298 -1.95 -17.16 -17.26
N ASN A 299 -3.22 -16.94 -17.57
CA ASN A 299 -3.62 -15.93 -18.56
C ASN A 299 -3.38 -14.50 -18.04
N LYS A 300 -3.25 -13.52 -18.94
CA LYS A 300 -2.95 -12.10 -18.65
C LYS A 300 -3.96 -11.49 -17.70
N GLU A 301 -5.21 -11.85 -17.92
CA GLU A 301 -6.39 -11.40 -17.22
C GLU A 301 -6.34 -11.84 -15.76
N TYR A 302 -5.97 -13.09 -15.49
CA TYR A 302 -5.82 -13.61 -14.13
C TYR A 302 -4.70 -12.86 -13.37
N LEU A 303 -3.56 -12.63 -14.03
CA LEU A 303 -2.45 -11.89 -13.42
C LEU A 303 -2.84 -10.44 -13.14
N LEU A 304 -3.50 -9.78 -14.09
CA LEU A 304 -3.98 -8.42 -13.93
C LEU A 304 -5.03 -8.32 -12.80
N SER A 305 -5.90 -9.32 -12.67
CA SER A 305 -6.86 -9.44 -11.55
C SER A 305 -6.15 -9.48 -10.20
N CYS A 306 -5.13 -10.34 -10.08
CA CYS A 306 -4.30 -10.43 -8.89
C CYS A 306 -3.60 -9.08 -8.57
N ASP A 307 -3.15 -8.38 -9.60
CA ASP A 307 -2.47 -7.10 -9.41
C ASP A 307 -3.43 -5.96 -9.05
N PHE A 308 -4.67 -5.97 -9.54
CA PHE A 308 -5.71 -5.04 -9.07
C PHE A 308 -5.99 -5.22 -7.58
N LEU A 309 -6.11 -6.47 -7.11
CA LEU A 309 -6.24 -6.75 -5.68
C LEU A 309 -5.01 -6.25 -4.91
N TRP A 310 -3.81 -6.48 -5.44
CA TRP A 310 -2.58 -5.96 -4.84
C TRP A 310 -2.59 -4.42 -4.73
N VAL A 311 -3.08 -3.70 -5.75
CA VAL A 311 -3.21 -2.22 -5.68
C VAL A 311 -4.19 -1.82 -4.58
N LEU A 312 -5.35 -2.48 -4.49
CA LEU A 312 -6.34 -2.18 -3.45
C LEU A 312 -5.78 -2.42 -2.03
N GLU A 313 -5.03 -3.51 -1.83
CA GLU A 313 -4.41 -3.84 -0.54
C GLU A 313 -3.24 -2.91 -0.20
N ARG A 314 -2.38 -2.60 -1.17
CA ARG A 314 -1.16 -1.80 -0.96
C ARG A 314 -1.44 -0.34 -0.67
N TYR A 315 -2.49 0.21 -1.27
CA TYR A 315 -2.87 1.62 -1.19
C TYR A 315 -4.12 1.85 -0.33
N GLN A 316 -4.38 0.96 0.63
CA GLN A 316 -5.51 1.07 1.55
C GLN A 316 -5.64 2.49 2.14
N LYS A 317 -6.84 3.05 2.14
CA LYS A 317 -7.14 4.43 2.60
C LYS A 317 -6.47 5.57 1.82
N CYS A 318 -5.84 5.29 0.68
CA CYS A 318 -5.31 6.33 -0.22
C CYS A 318 -6.29 6.58 -1.37
N ASP A 319 -7.25 7.48 -1.15
CA ASP A 319 -8.34 7.75 -2.11
C ASP A 319 -7.83 8.20 -3.49
N ARG A 320 -6.65 8.84 -3.54
CA ARG A 320 -5.97 9.23 -4.79
C ARG A 320 -5.71 8.04 -5.72
N VAL A 321 -5.54 6.83 -5.18
CA VAL A 321 -5.29 5.61 -5.97
C VAL A 321 -6.54 4.73 -5.98
N ILE A 322 -7.16 4.51 -4.81
CA ILE A 322 -8.31 3.61 -4.67
C ILE A 322 -9.49 4.05 -5.52
N THR A 323 -9.89 5.32 -5.49
CA THR A 323 -11.06 5.78 -6.23
C THR A 323 -10.87 5.58 -7.75
N PRO A 324 -9.74 5.98 -8.36
CA PRO A 324 -9.43 5.60 -9.75
C PRO A 324 -9.41 4.10 -10.00
N THR A 325 -8.80 3.29 -9.12
CA THR A 325 -8.78 1.82 -9.26
C THR A 325 -10.19 1.24 -9.32
N LEU A 326 -11.09 1.66 -8.42
CA LEU A 326 -12.48 1.19 -8.41
C LEU A 326 -13.22 1.56 -9.70
N LYS A 327 -12.99 2.76 -10.24
CA LYS A 327 -13.57 3.18 -11.54
C LYS A 327 -13.08 2.32 -12.69
N VAL A 328 -11.78 1.98 -12.71
CA VAL A 328 -11.19 1.13 -13.75
C VAL A 328 -11.71 -0.29 -13.65
N VAL A 329 -11.76 -0.88 -12.46
CA VAL A 329 -12.31 -2.22 -12.24
C VAL A 329 -13.79 -2.27 -12.65
N LYS A 330 -14.59 -1.29 -12.24
CA LYS A 330 -15.99 -1.16 -12.69
C LYS A 330 -16.09 -1.11 -14.21
N PHE A 331 -15.27 -0.28 -14.86
CA PHE A 331 -15.29 -0.15 -16.32
C PHE A 331 -14.94 -1.46 -17.02
N ILE A 332 -13.88 -2.14 -16.58
CA ILE A 332 -13.43 -3.41 -17.18
C ILE A 332 -14.50 -4.48 -17.01
N LEU A 333 -15.10 -4.60 -15.83
CA LEU A 333 -16.16 -5.56 -15.56
C LEU A 333 -17.39 -5.28 -16.45
N VAL A 334 -17.93 -4.05 -16.42
CA VAL A 334 -19.10 -3.68 -17.25
C VAL A 334 -18.83 -3.88 -18.75
N ALA A 335 -17.62 -3.58 -19.22
CA ALA A 335 -17.27 -3.75 -20.63
C ALA A 335 -17.28 -5.23 -21.07
N VAL A 336 -17.02 -6.17 -20.16
CA VAL A 336 -17.04 -7.61 -20.46
C VAL A 336 -18.48 -8.11 -20.69
N ASP A 337 -19.47 -7.60 -19.94
CA ASP A 337 -20.85 -8.11 -20.01
C ASP A 337 -21.74 -7.45 -21.07
N VAL A 338 -21.56 -6.15 -21.35
CA VAL A 338 -22.30 -5.47 -22.44
C VAL A 338 -22.09 -6.19 -23.78
N ILE A 339 -20.97 -6.89 -23.93
CA ILE A 339 -20.61 -7.63 -25.13
C ILE A 339 -21.20 -9.05 -25.13
N HIS A 340 -21.34 -9.68 -23.95
CA HIS A 340 -22.08 -10.95 -23.82
C HIS A 340 -23.56 -10.79 -24.20
N LEU A 341 -24.18 -9.66 -23.85
CA LEU A 341 -25.56 -9.32 -24.25
C LEU A 341 -25.70 -9.02 -25.74
N LEU A 342 -24.72 -8.34 -26.34
CA LEU A 342 -24.70 -8.07 -27.80
C LEU A 342 -24.49 -9.35 -28.62
N LEU A 343 -23.75 -10.33 -28.11
CA LEU A 343 -23.54 -11.64 -28.75
C LEU A 343 -24.82 -12.51 -28.81
N LEU A 344 -25.80 -12.30 -27.91
CA LEU A 344 -27.06 -13.05 -27.90
C LEU A 344 -28.10 -12.49 -28.87
N PHE A 345 -28.01 -11.20 -29.23
CA PHE A 345 -28.88 -10.58 -30.23
C PHE A 345 -28.23 -10.61 -31.62
N GLN A 346 -28.09 -11.82 -32.19
CA GLN A 346 -27.85 -11.97 -33.62
C GLN A 346 -29.08 -11.51 -34.40
N SER A 347 -29.08 -10.27 -34.87
CA SER A 347 -29.76 -9.85 -36.10
C SER A 347 -29.25 -8.47 -36.53
N ASP A 348 -28.23 -8.51 -37.38
CA ASP A 348 -27.95 -7.56 -38.46
C ASP A 348 -27.88 -6.05 -38.12
N ARG A 349 -26.65 -5.52 -37.97
CA ARG A 349 -26.09 -4.38 -38.74
C ARG A 349 -24.84 -3.75 -38.10
N GLY A 350 -23.74 -3.70 -38.86
CA GLY A 350 -22.67 -2.67 -38.75
C GLY A 350 -21.25 -3.20 -38.53
N LEU A 351 -20.30 -2.75 -39.37
CA LEU A 351 -18.84 -3.02 -39.27
C LEU A 351 -18.21 -2.60 -37.92
N VAL A 352 -18.87 -1.72 -37.17
CA VAL A 352 -18.46 -1.35 -35.80
C VAL A 352 -18.79 -2.47 -34.79
N LEU A 353 -19.89 -3.21 -34.98
CA LEU A 353 -20.27 -4.34 -34.12
C LEU A 353 -19.41 -5.57 -34.37
N GLN A 354 -18.99 -5.87 -35.60
CA GLN A 354 -18.05 -6.98 -35.86
C GLN A 354 -16.69 -6.75 -35.21
N THR A 355 -16.24 -5.48 -35.14
CA THR A 355 -15.02 -5.13 -34.40
C THR A 355 -15.26 -5.34 -32.91
N ILE A 356 -16.41 -4.94 -32.34
CA ILE A 356 -16.76 -5.13 -30.91
C ILE A 356 -17.01 -6.60 -30.52
N GLU A 357 -17.60 -7.40 -31.41
CA GLU A 357 -17.75 -8.85 -31.31
C GLU A 357 -16.38 -9.54 -31.27
N ALA A 358 -15.45 -9.13 -32.14
CA ALA A 358 -14.08 -9.62 -32.12
C ALA A 358 -13.28 -9.11 -30.90
N LEU A 359 -13.56 -7.89 -30.41
CA LEU A 359 -12.83 -7.22 -29.33
C LEU A 359 -12.96 -7.94 -27.97
N PHE A 360 -14.03 -8.73 -27.72
CA PHE A 360 -14.23 -9.37 -26.41
C PHE A 360 -14.90 -10.77 -26.46
N SER A 361 -14.92 -11.45 -27.61
CA SER A 361 -15.41 -12.85 -27.75
C SER A 361 -14.64 -13.91 -26.94
N LYS A 362 -13.55 -13.52 -26.26
CA LYS A 362 -12.85 -14.40 -25.33
C LYS A 362 -13.42 -14.18 -23.93
N LYS A 363 -13.78 -15.29 -23.28
CA LYS A 363 -14.09 -15.43 -21.84
C LYS A 363 -12.92 -14.90 -20.97
N ILE A 364 -12.69 -13.59 -20.97
CA ILE A 364 -11.52 -12.88 -20.42
C ILE A 364 -11.36 -13.16 -18.92
N PHE A 365 -12.44 -13.48 -18.19
CA PHE A 365 -12.36 -13.83 -16.77
C PHE A 365 -12.84 -15.26 -16.43
N LEU A 366 -13.32 -16.05 -17.39
CA LEU A 366 -14.32 -17.09 -17.12
C LEU A 366 -13.82 -18.55 -17.12
N LYS A 367 -12.59 -18.85 -16.65
CA LYS A 367 -12.18 -20.26 -16.56
C LYS A 367 -11.68 -20.74 -15.20
N GLU A 368 -10.88 -19.99 -14.43
CA GLU A 368 -10.45 -20.39 -13.08
C GLU A 368 -10.18 -19.17 -12.18
N GLY A 369 -10.69 -19.15 -10.94
CA GLY A 369 -10.36 -18.14 -9.93
C GLY A 369 -11.18 -16.83 -9.92
N TYR A 370 -12.17 -16.69 -10.80
CA TYR A 370 -13.00 -15.46 -10.89
C TYR A 370 -13.89 -15.22 -9.67
N SER A 371 -14.50 -16.28 -9.13
CA SER A 371 -15.30 -16.21 -7.90
C SER A 371 -14.46 -15.75 -6.71
N GLU A 372 -13.23 -16.28 -6.59
CA GLU A 372 -12.27 -15.88 -5.56
C GLU A 372 -11.84 -14.41 -5.72
N PHE A 373 -11.54 -13.98 -6.95
CA PHE A 373 -11.26 -12.57 -7.24
C PHE A 373 -12.42 -11.66 -6.82
N CYS A 374 -13.66 -12.00 -7.21
CA CYS A 374 -14.84 -11.20 -6.87
C CYS A 374 -15.09 -11.16 -5.36
N SER A 375 -14.91 -12.28 -4.66
CA SER A 375 -15.05 -12.34 -3.20
C SER A 375 -14.07 -11.41 -2.50
N ARG A 376 -12.78 -11.45 -2.87
CA ARG A 376 -11.73 -10.58 -2.34
C ARG A 376 -11.91 -9.12 -2.74
N LEU A 377 -12.42 -8.87 -3.95
CA LEU A 377 -12.76 -7.54 -4.42
C LEU A 377 -13.87 -6.93 -3.57
N ILE A 378 -14.95 -7.66 -3.27
CA ILE A 378 -16.02 -7.20 -2.38
C ILE A 378 -15.46 -6.85 -1.01
N ASP A 379 -14.62 -7.72 -0.41
CA ASP A 379 -14.05 -7.47 0.91
C ASP A 379 -13.18 -6.19 0.93
N SER A 380 -12.40 -6.00 -0.14
CA SER A 380 -11.57 -4.80 -0.32
C SER A 380 -12.42 -3.54 -0.48
N VAL A 381 -13.47 -3.60 -1.33
CA VAL A 381 -14.40 -2.48 -1.57
C VAL A 381 -15.11 -2.12 -0.28
N VAL A 382 -15.74 -3.07 0.40
CA VAL A 382 -16.49 -2.83 1.65
C VAL A 382 -15.59 -2.19 2.72
N SER A 383 -14.37 -2.71 2.89
CA SER A 383 -13.39 -2.15 3.81
C SER A 383 -13.05 -0.69 3.50
N GLU A 384 -12.90 -0.36 2.21
CA GLU A 384 -12.58 0.99 1.73
C GLU A 384 -13.76 1.98 1.79
N LEU A 385 -14.99 1.49 1.64
CA LEU A 385 -16.20 2.31 1.72
C LEU A 385 -16.63 2.59 3.16
N LYS A 386 -16.29 1.70 4.10
CA LYS A 386 -16.68 1.81 5.51
C LYS A 386 -16.16 3.09 6.14
N GLY A 387 -17.07 4.00 6.49
CA GLY A 387 -16.74 5.28 7.13
C GLY A 387 -16.16 6.33 6.17
N SER A 388 -16.14 6.07 4.86
CA SER A 388 -15.72 7.06 3.86
C SER A 388 -16.67 8.26 3.84
N LYS A 389 -16.10 9.44 3.58
CA LYS A 389 -16.85 10.68 3.33
C LYS A 389 -16.78 11.12 1.86
N ASP A 390 -16.01 10.43 1.02
CA ASP A 390 -15.90 10.71 -0.41
C ASP A 390 -17.13 10.15 -1.15
N PHE A 391 -17.99 11.04 -1.61
CA PHE A 391 -19.20 10.70 -2.36
C PHE A 391 -18.89 9.98 -3.68
N THR A 392 -17.83 10.36 -4.38
CA THR A 392 -17.45 9.72 -5.66
C THR A 392 -17.03 8.28 -5.42
N LYS A 393 -16.23 8.04 -4.38
CA LYS A 393 -15.81 6.70 -3.96
C LYS A 393 -17.01 5.83 -3.56
N LEU A 394 -17.91 6.38 -2.73
CA LEU A 394 -19.13 5.70 -2.28
C LEU A 394 -20.03 5.32 -3.45
N CYS A 395 -20.36 6.26 -4.35
CA CYS A 395 -21.20 5.98 -5.52
C CYS A 395 -20.53 4.98 -6.48
N THR A 396 -19.22 5.08 -6.69
CA THR A 396 -18.49 4.11 -7.54
C THR A 396 -18.55 2.71 -6.94
N GLY A 397 -18.38 2.59 -5.62
CA GLY A 397 -18.47 1.34 -4.89
C GLY A 397 -19.88 0.73 -4.90
N ILE A 398 -20.92 1.56 -4.71
CA ILE A 398 -22.34 1.15 -4.81
C ILE A 398 -22.62 0.56 -6.20
N SER A 399 -22.22 1.26 -7.27
CA SER A 399 -22.41 0.73 -8.62
C SER A 399 -21.65 -0.58 -8.86
N LEU A 400 -20.43 -0.71 -8.32
CA LEU A 400 -19.62 -1.91 -8.47
C LEU A 400 -20.25 -3.11 -7.75
N LEU A 401 -20.72 -2.90 -6.52
CA LEU A 401 -21.47 -3.92 -5.77
C LEU A 401 -22.76 -4.30 -6.50
N GLY A 402 -23.52 -3.32 -6.99
CA GLY A 402 -24.73 -3.59 -7.77
C GLY A 402 -24.46 -4.42 -9.02
N TYR A 403 -23.41 -4.07 -9.78
CA TYR A 403 -23.03 -4.86 -10.95
C TYR A 403 -22.65 -6.32 -10.59
N ILE A 404 -21.85 -6.52 -9.53
CA ILE A 404 -21.48 -7.86 -9.04
C ILE A 404 -22.73 -8.64 -8.57
N SER A 405 -23.71 -7.98 -7.96
CA SER A 405 -24.97 -8.58 -7.55
C SER A 405 -25.84 -9.02 -8.74
N SER A 406 -25.89 -8.23 -9.81
CA SER A 406 -26.76 -8.51 -10.96
C SER A 406 -26.30 -9.67 -11.85
N GLN A 407 -24.99 -9.93 -11.96
CA GLN A 407 -24.46 -10.75 -13.07
C GLN A 407 -23.68 -12.01 -12.63
N LEU A 408 -23.26 -12.13 -11.35
CA LEU A 408 -22.25 -13.11 -10.95
C LEU A 408 -22.76 -14.23 -10.03
N GLU A 409 -22.91 -15.43 -10.59
CA GLU A 409 -23.27 -16.65 -9.87
C GLU A 409 -22.29 -16.93 -8.69
N GLY A 410 -22.84 -17.18 -7.50
CA GLY A 410 -22.09 -17.57 -6.29
C GLY A 410 -21.67 -16.43 -5.35
N THR A 411 -21.36 -15.24 -5.86
CA THR A 411 -20.95 -14.08 -5.03
C THR A 411 -22.00 -12.96 -5.00
N CYS A 412 -23.06 -13.08 -5.81
CA CYS A 412 -24.14 -12.10 -5.95
C CYS A 412 -24.83 -11.77 -4.61
N ILE A 413 -25.14 -12.78 -3.79
CA ILE A 413 -25.79 -12.62 -2.49
C ILE A 413 -24.88 -11.84 -1.51
N LYS A 414 -23.58 -12.17 -1.47
CA LYS A 414 -22.60 -11.47 -0.63
C LYS A 414 -22.54 -9.99 -1.03
N ALA A 415 -22.43 -9.69 -2.32
CA ALA A 415 -22.41 -8.31 -2.81
C ALA A 415 -23.73 -7.57 -2.54
N PHE A 416 -24.87 -8.25 -2.71
CA PHE A 416 -26.20 -7.68 -2.53
C PHE A 416 -26.45 -7.31 -1.06
N SER A 417 -26.10 -8.21 -0.15
CA SER A 417 -26.13 -7.94 1.30
C SER A 417 -25.32 -6.70 1.66
N GLN A 418 -24.13 -6.54 1.09
CA GLN A 418 -23.29 -5.36 1.32
C GLN A 418 -23.89 -4.08 0.72
N LEU A 419 -24.48 -4.17 -0.48
CA LEU A 419 -25.16 -3.06 -1.14
C LEU A 419 -26.32 -2.53 -0.31
N VAL A 420 -27.17 -3.41 0.21
CA VAL A 420 -28.34 -3.06 1.04
C VAL A 420 -27.94 -2.30 2.32
N THR A 421 -26.72 -2.48 2.84
CA THR A 421 -26.26 -1.73 4.02
C THR A 421 -26.26 -0.21 3.80
N PHE A 422 -26.02 0.26 2.57
CA PHE A 422 -25.94 1.69 2.22
C PHE A 422 -27.30 2.41 2.22
N LEU A 423 -28.41 1.66 2.19
CA LEU A 423 -29.75 2.22 2.40
C LEU A 423 -29.91 2.91 3.76
N GLY A 424 -29.10 2.54 4.75
CA GLY A 424 -29.09 3.15 6.10
C GLY A 424 -27.98 4.18 6.31
N HIS A 425 -27.34 4.67 5.24
CA HIS A 425 -26.17 5.56 5.34
C HIS A 425 -26.52 6.95 5.89
N ARG A 426 -25.56 7.60 6.57
CA ARG A 426 -25.75 8.95 7.16
C ARG A 426 -26.05 10.05 6.13
N TYR A 427 -25.66 9.86 4.87
CA TYR A 427 -25.85 10.86 3.81
C TYR A 427 -27.05 10.51 2.92
N PRO A 428 -28.06 11.41 2.79
CA PRO A 428 -29.25 11.22 1.95
C PRO A 428 -28.96 10.78 0.51
N LYS A 429 -28.07 11.50 -0.19
CA LYS A 429 -27.69 11.21 -1.58
C LYS A 429 -27.15 9.78 -1.77
N ILE A 430 -26.45 9.25 -0.77
CA ILE A 430 -25.90 7.88 -0.81
C ILE A 430 -27.01 6.85 -0.60
N ARG A 431 -27.96 7.11 0.29
CA ARG A 431 -29.14 6.24 0.48
C ARG A 431 -29.97 6.16 -0.79
N LYS A 432 -30.23 7.30 -1.45
CA LYS A 432 -30.95 7.35 -2.72
C LYS A 432 -30.21 6.60 -3.83
N ALA A 433 -28.91 6.86 -4.02
CA ALA A 433 -28.11 6.13 -5.01
C ALA A 433 -28.08 4.61 -4.75
N SER A 434 -28.05 4.21 -3.47
CA SER A 434 -28.16 2.79 -3.09
C SER A 434 -29.54 2.22 -3.40
N ALA A 435 -30.62 2.94 -3.12
CA ALA A 435 -31.98 2.49 -3.40
C ALA A 435 -32.22 2.28 -4.89
N ASP A 436 -31.80 3.26 -5.71
CA ASP A 436 -31.90 3.17 -7.16
C ASP A 436 -31.08 1.97 -7.69
N GLN A 437 -29.88 1.75 -7.15
CA GLN A 437 -29.05 0.61 -7.54
C GLN A 437 -29.64 -0.73 -7.10
N VAL A 438 -30.17 -0.84 -5.88
CA VAL A 438 -30.82 -2.08 -5.39
C VAL A 438 -32.05 -2.40 -6.23
N TYR A 439 -32.86 -1.40 -6.56
CA TYR A 439 -34.01 -1.57 -7.45
C TYR A 439 -33.59 -2.11 -8.82
N LEU A 440 -32.55 -1.51 -9.44
CA LEU A 440 -32.01 -2.00 -10.71
C LEU A 440 -31.50 -3.45 -10.64
N VAL A 441 -30.87 -3.83 -9.54
CA VAL A 441 -30.37 -5.20 -9.32
C VAL A 441 -31.53 -6.18 -9.26
N LEU A 442 -32.59 -5.87 -8.51
CA LEU A 442 -33.77 -6.72 -8.40
C LEU A 442 -34.56 -6.86 -9.70
N LEU A 443 -34.44 -5.91 -10.63
CA LEU A 443 -34.99 -6.06 -11.98
C LEU A 443 -34.14 -6.97 -12.88
N GLN A 444 -32.84 -7.05 -12.61
CA GLN A 444 -31.89 -7.81 -13.43
C GLN A 444 -31.69 -9.24 -12.94
N ASN A 445 -31.81 -9.47 -11.63
CA ASN A 445 -31.58 -10.75 -10.99
C ASN A 445 -32.66 -11.03 -9.94
N ASN A 446 -33.60 -11.90 -10.31
CA ASN A 446 -34.76 -12.27 -9.49
C ASN A 446 -34.42 -13.34 -8.43
N ASP A 447 -33.22 -13.94 -8.46
CA ASP A 447 -32.83 -15.03 -7.57
C ASP A 447 -32.28 -14.53 -6.21
N LEU A 448 -32.15 -13.22 -6.03
CA LEU A 448 -31.57 -12.60 -4.83
C LEU A 448 -32.54 -12.50 -3.65
N ILE A 449 -33.84 -12.48 -3.93
CA ILE A 449 -34.93 -12.41 -2.96
C ILE A 449 -35.95 -13.49 -3.34
N PRO A 450 -36.57 -14.19 -2.37
CA PRO A 450 -37.66 -15.11 -2.66
C PRO A 450 -38.75 -14.43 -3.52
N LEU A 451 -39.21 -15.08 -4.59
CA LEU A 451 -40.16 -14.51 -5.55
C LEU A 451 -41.44 -13.97 -4.89
N GLU A 452 -41.90 -14.60 -3.82
CA GLU A 452 -43.05 -14.18 -3.01
C GLU A 452 -42.87 -12.82 -2.32
N ASN A 453 -41.62 -12.41 -2.08
CA ASN A 453 -41.26 -11.16 -1.41
C ASN A 453 -40.78 -10.08 -2.38
N LEU A 454 -40.65 -10.39 -3.68
CA LEU A 454 -40.04 -9.49 -4.67
C LEU A 454 -40.87 -8.22 -4.89
N ASP A 455 -42.18 -8.37 -5.11
CA ASP A 455 -43.08 -7.22 -5.33
C ASP A 455 -43.09 -6.29 -4.13
N LYS A 456 -43.17 -6.86 -2.92
CA LYS A 456 -43.11 -6.11 -1.66
C LYS A 456 -41.76 -5.40 -1.47
N ALA A 457 -40.65 -6.05 -1.85
CA ALA A 457 -39.33 -5.43 -1.81
C ALA A 457 -39.22 -4.22 -2.77
N GLN A 458 -39.80 -4.32 -3.97
CA GLN A 458 -39.84 -3.23 -4.94
C GLN A 458 -40.76 -2.07 -4.52
N GLU A 459 -41.89 -2.38 -3.87
CA GLU A 459 -42.78 -1.39 -3.24
C GLU A 459 -42.02 -0.61 -2.15
N VAL A 460 -41.36 -1.32 -1.22
CA VAL A 460 -40.56 -0.69 -0.16
C VAL A 460 -39.48 0.24 -0.74
N LEU A 461 -38.79 -0.18 -1.80
CA LEU A 461 -37.74 0.64 -2.44
C LEU A 461 -38.29 1.88 -3.14
N SER A 462 -39.47 1.81 -3.74
CA SER A 462 -40.05 2.90 -4.53
C SER A 462 -40.82 3.91 -3.69
N GLU A 463 -41.55 3.46 -2.67
CA GLU A 463 -42.37 4.34 -1.81
C GLU A 463 -41.57 5.03 -0.70
N THR A 464 -40.45 4.45 -0.26
CA THR A 464 -39.66 5.02 0.83
C THR A 464 -38.93 6.29 0.37
N CYS A 465 -39.09 7.38 1.13
CA CYS A 465 -38.30 8.59 0.93
C CYS A 465 -36.87 8.40 1.47
N TRP A 466 -35.99 7.79 0.67
CA TRP A 466 -34.61 7.50 1.07
C TRP A 466 -33.77 8.75 1.38
N GLU A 467 -34.18 9.92 0.92
CA GLU A 467 -33.51 11.19 1.24
C GLU A 467 -33.98 11.81 2.57
N GLY A 468 -35.06 11.27 3.16
CA GLY A 468 -35.68 11.75 4.40
C GLY A 468 -34.97 11.31 5.68
N ASP A 469 -35.75 10.93 6.71
CA ASP A 469 -35.22 10.59 8.04
C ASP A 469 -34.30 9.35 8.00
N VAL A 470 -33.21 9.41 8.77
CA VAL A 470 -32.19 8.35 8.78
C VAL A 470 -32.69 7.11 9.51
N GLU A 471 -33.49 7.27 10.57
CA GLU A 471 -33.97 6.14 11.37
C GLU A 471 -35.09 5.41 10.63
N GLU A 472 -35.95 6.14 9.93
CA GLU A 472 -36.93 5.57 9.00
C GLU A 472 -36.26 4.74 7.90
N ALA A 473 -35.26 5.30 7.22
CA ALA A 473 -34.51 4.56 6.20
C ALA A 473 -33.84 3.29 6.77
N ARG A 474 -33.34 3.34 8.01
CA ARG A 474 -32.78 2.15 8.69
C ARG A 474 -33.84 1.11 9.04
N ARG A 475 -35.06 1.51 9.44
CA ARG A 475 -36.19 0.61 9.65
C ARG A 475 -36.59 -0.07 8.34
N LYS A 476 -36.76 0.69 7.27
CA LYS A 476 -37.10 0.17 5.93
C LYS A 476 -36.02 -0.73 5.34
N ARG A 477 -34.74 -0.43 5.59
CA ARG A 477 -33.63 -1.36 5.29
C ARG A 477 -33.74 -2.67 6.07
N ALA A 478 -34.12 -2.63 7.35
CA ALA A 478 -34.28 -3.84 8.16
C ALA A 478 -35.40 -4.73 7.61
N GLU A 479 -36.54 -4.12 7.25
CA GLU A 479 -37.64 -4.79 6.53
C GLU A 479 -37.13 -5.45 5.23
N LEU A 480 -36.34 -4.74 4.41
CA LEU A 480 -35.77 -5.30 3.18
C LEU A 480 -34.80 -6.47 3.44
N ASN A 481 -33.99 -6.40 4.51
CA ASN A 481 -33.11 -7.51 4.89
C ASN A 481 -33.89 -8.76 5.30
N GLU A 482 -35.01 -8.60 6.00
CA GLU A 482 -35.90 -9.71 6.36
C GLU A 482 -36.50 -10.35 5.12
N LEU A 483 -37.00 -9.53 4.18
CA LEU A 483 -37.55 -10.01 2.89
C LEU A 483 -36.51 -10.79 2.08
N ALA A 484 -35.25 -10.35 2.09
CA ALA A 484 -34.13 -11.01 1.42
C ALA A 484 -33.54 -12.22 2.18
N GLY A 485 -34.05 -12.55 3.37
CA GLY A 485 -33.53 -13.66 4.18
C GLY A 485 -32.20 -13.37 4.89
N PHE A 486 -31.74 -12.11 4.92
CA PHE A 486 -30.57 -11.65 5.67
C PHE A 486 -30.91 -11.43 7.14
N SER A 487 -31.37 -12.48 7.84
CA SER A 487 -31.69 -12.35 9.26
C SER A 487 -30.47 -11.92 10.08
N VAL A 488 -30.65 -10.90 10.92
CA VAL A 488 -29.67 -10.47 11.91
C VAL A 488 -29.68 -11.49 13.05
N THR A 489 -28.53 -12.08 13.39
CA THR A 489 -28.32 -12.72 14.69
C THR A 489 -28.35 -11.62 15.76
N THR A 490 -29.54 -11.18 16.15
CA THR A 490 -29.71 -10.36 17.36
C THR A 490 -29.46 -11.26 18.56
N SER A 491 -28.29 -11.12 19.17
CA SER A 491 -28.11 -11.47 20.58
C SER A 491 -29.26 -10.85 21.36
N GLN A 492 -30.06 -11.71 21.98
CA GLN A 492 -31.07 -11.33 22.95
C GLN A 492 -30.42 -10.45 24.02
N LYS A 493 -30.70 -9.15 23.99
CA LYS A 493 -30.77 -8.37 25.22
C LYS A 493 -32.24 -8.25 25.55
N SER A 494 -32.67 -9.16 26.42
CA SER A 494 -33.95 -9.11 27.09
C SER A 494 -34.10 -7.77 27.78
N GLU A 495 -35.17 -7.06 27.42
CA GLU A 495 -35.80 -6.07 28.26
C GLU A 495 -36.20 -6.76 29.58
N ASN A 496 -35.55 -6.35 30.66
CA ASN A 496 -36.11 -6.36 32.01
C ASN A 496 -35.11 -5.70 32.97
N GLN A 497 -35.29 -4.40 33.21
CA GLN A 497 -35.25 -3.80 34.55
C GLN A 497 -35.57 -2.32 34.46
N GLU A 498 -36.86 -2.02 34.57
CA GLU A 498 -37.33 -0.72 35.01
C GLU A 498 -37.22 -0.63 36.54
N THR A 499 -36.93 0.57 37.04
CA THR A 499 -37.06 1.06 38.43
C THR A 499 -36.03 0.65 39.51
N ARG A 500 -35.03 1.54 39.73
CA ARG A 500 -34.82 2.32 40.98
C ARG A 500 -33.38 2.83 41.10
N ARG A 501 -33.17 4.14 40.92
CA ARG A 501 -32.72 5.10 41.97
C ARG A 501 -32.33 6.45 41.36
N LYS A 502 -32.88 7.50 41.98
CA LYS A 502 -32.70 8.94 41.72
C LYS A 502 -31.26 9.40 42.02
N ALA A 503 -30.79 10.43 41.31
CA ALA A 503 -30.57 11.81 41.83
C ALA A 503 -29.35 12.53 41.21
N GLY A 504 -29.57 13.78 40.74
CA GLY A 504 -28.57 14.83 40.46
C GLY A 504 -27.80 14.64 39.13
N THR A 505 -27.60 15.62 38.25
CA THR A 505 -27.56 17.08 38.41
C THR A 505 -27.77 17.74 37.04
N GLN A 506 -28.42 18.90 37.05
CA GLN A 506 -28.70 19.80 35.93
C GLN A 506 -27.45 20.19 35.13
N SER A 507 -27.59 20.33 33.80
CA SER A 507 -27.12 21.55 33.12
C SER A 507 -27.93 21.82 31.86
N VAL A 508 -28.27 23.09 31.72
CA VAL A 508 -29.14 23.76 30.77
C VAL A 508 -28.41 23.96 29.44
N VAL A 509 -29.11 23.99 28.30
CA VAL A 509 -29.15 25.11 27.32
C VAL A 509 -29.85 24.65 26.02
N SER A 510 -30.60 25.61 25.50
CA SER A 510 -31.66 25.67 24.51
C SER A 510 -31.34 25.22 23.08
N THR A 511 -32.43 24.82 22.41
CA THR A 511 -32.69 24.85 20.96
C THR A 511 -32.05 26.02 20.23
N ASP A 512 -31.48 25.76 19.06
CA ASP A 512 -31.44 26.76 17.98
C ASP A 512 -31.62 26.07 16.62
N GLU A 513 -32.78 26.29 16.01
CA GLU A 513 -33.24 25.73 14.73
C GLU A 513 -32.65 26.46 13.51
N ASN A 514 -31.56 27.22 13.66
CA ASN A 514 -31.00 28.07 12.59
C ASN A 514 -29.67 27.63 11.97
N THR A 515 -29.10 26.47 12.32
CA THR A 515 -27.85 26.00 11.67
C THR A 515 -28.03 25.50 10.23
N SER A 516 -29.27 25.48 9.70
CA SER A 516 -29.57 25.06 8.33
C SER A 516 -29.68 26.22 7.32
N TYR A 517 -29.55 27.47 7.74
CA TYR A 517 -29.63 28.64 6.85
C TYR A 517 -28.27 29.31 6.58
N SER A 518 -27.29 29.17 7.48
CA SER A 518 -25.96 29.77 7.32
C SER A 518 -25.15 29.13 6.17
N SER A 519 -25.47 27.91 5.77
CA SER A 519 -24.79 27.17 4.69
C SER A 519 -25.36 27.44 3.29
N LEU A 520 -26.45 28.20 3.18
CA LEU A 520 -27.09 28.55 1.90
C LEU A 520 -26.72 29.96 1.39
N VAL A 521 -26.03 30.78 2.19
CA VAL A 521 -25.64 32.14 1.81
C VAL A 521 -24.21 32.20 1.22
N ASP A 522 -23.38 31.17 1.45
CA ASP A 522 -22.03 31.07 0.85
C ASP A 522 -22.03 30.49 -0.59
N PHE A 523 -23.20 30.25 -1.19
CA PHE A 523 -23.36 29.74 -2.56
C PHE A 523 -23.80 30.80 -3.59
N SER A 524 -23.98 32.05 -3.17
CA SER A 524 -24.19 33.20 -4.08
C SER A 524 -22.98 34.12 -4.01
N GLY A 525 -22.05 33.92 -4.94
CA GLY A 525 -20.66 34.37 -4.83
C GLY A 525 -20.42 35.88 -4.72
N TYR A 526 -19.43 36.19 -3.88
CA TYR A 526 -18.32 37.11 -4.14
C TYR A 526 -17.03 36.49 -3.62
#